data_AF-A0A2H0Q6H3-F1
#
_entry.id   AF-A0A2H0Q6H3-F1
#
_cell.length_a   1.000
_cell.length_b   1.000
_cell.length_c   1.000
_cell.angle_alpha   90.00
_cell.angle_beta   90.00
_cell.angle_gamma   90.00
#
_symmetry.space_group_name_H-M   'P 1'
#
loop_
_entity.id
_entity.type
_entity.pdbx_description
1 polymer ?
#
loop_
_entity_poly.entity_id
_entity_poly.type
_entity_poly.pdbx_seq_one_letter_code
_entity_poly.pdbx_strand_id
1 'polypeptide(L)'
;MTKPKIAVAGATGFVGRWLIEDLKSSFDIIGLSRSRMVDSDPAIEWRQIDLFSVTSTQEALKDCDYAIYLVHSMQPNARLTQGSFEDNDMIIADNFSMACEKNEIKHIVYLSGIIPSVDKLSEHLKSRREVEMVLSSRKTPVTTLRAGMVVGPDGSSFRIMEKLLRRLPCLILPDWTNTPSQAVSLEKVISSIRGVVGNSHWFYRTVDLGSGETLSYKEMLKRCSRFLNLKRFFVSFPIKSTSFSKLWVSIVSGTSIELTSPLIDSLTYPIIPDLNEMKALGTYEHQKFEVLLEGAINGKKNKRLKSLKEPMTKENNVRSIQRLPELKELTSFVIAKEYMTWLPQFFKFIIRVNVSSEKAKFKFLWFTLLELSHITERSNDDRDLFFITGGILCKRRDHGWLEFRQVNQKKWTLTAIHEFVPTLPWWIYRFTQAPIHAWVMKKFGQYLKRKYN
;
A
#
# COMPACT_ATOMS: atom_id res chain seq x y z
N MET A 1 31.44 4.39 -18.17
CA MET A 1 30.96 3.85 -16.87
C MET A 1 29.56 3.32 -17.09
N THR A 2 29.26 2.12 -16.57
CA THR A 2 27.89 1.57 -16.59
C THR A 2 26.98 2.44 -15.72
N LYS A 3 25.76 2.71 -16.18
CA LYS A 3 24.79 3.46 -15.38
C LYS A 3 24.39 2.63 -14.16
N PRO A 4 24.16 3.25 -12.99
CA PRO A 4 23.57 2.52 -11.86
C PRO A 4 22.17 2.03 -12.19
N LYS A 5 21.79 0.87 -11.66
CA LYS A 5 20.49 0.23 -11.87
C LYS A 5 19.48 0.66 -10.82
N ILE A 6 18.28 1.06 -11.24
CA ILE A 6 17.22 1.52 -10.34
C ILE A 6 15.93 0.73 -10.53
N ALA A 7 15.47 0.10 -9.45
CA ALA A 7 14.19 -0.58 -9.42
C ALA A 7 13.07 0.39 -9.05
N VAL A 8 11.98 0.43 -9.82
CA VAL A 8 10.83 1.30 -9.57
C VAL A 8 9.58 0.47 -9.24
N ALA A 9 9.28 0.33 -7.95
CA ALA A 9 8.03 -0.25 -7.47
C ALA A 9 6.89 0.76 -7.68
N GLY A 10 5.87 0.37 -8.46
CA GLY A 10 4.82 1.29 -8.91
C GLY A 10 5.14 1.99 -10.24
N ALA A 11 6.06 1.42 -11.03
CA ALA A 11 6.47 1.89 -12.36
C ALA A 11 5.30 2.17 -13.32
N THR A 12 4.23 1.36 -13.28
CA THR A 12 3.06 1.54 -14.15
C THR A 12 2.10 2.65 -13.67
N GLY A 13 2.34 3.21 -12.48
CA GLY A 13 1.49 4.21 -11.84
C GLY A 13 1.59 5.61 -12.46
N PHE A 14 0.86 6.56 -11.89
CA PHE A 14 0.91 7.97 -12.30
C PHE A 14 2.33 8.53 -12.20
N VAL A 15 2.91 8.59 -10.99
CA VAL A 15 4.25 9.15 -10.80
C VAL A 15 5.32 8.28 -11.48
N GLY A 16 5.23 6.95 -11.36
CA GLY A 16 6.23 6.01 -11.88
C GLY A 16 6.49 6.16 -13.38
N ARG A 17 5.45 6.31 -14.21
CA ARG A 17 5.63 6.45 -15.67
C ARG A 17 6.41 7.70 -16.05
N TRP A 18 6.17 8.80 -15.34
CA TRP A 18 6.87 10.05 -15.59
C TRP A 18 8.29 10.05 -15.03
N LEU A 19 8.48 9.41 -13.86
CA LEU A 19 9.80 9.24 -13.26
C LEU A 19 10.74 8.42 -14.14
N ILE A 20 10.25 7.35 -14.76
CA ILE A 20 11.06 6.50 -15.63
C ILE A 20 11.56 7.27 -16.86
N GLU A 21 10.69 8.05 -17.50
CA GLU A 21 11.09 8.89 -18.65
C GLU A 21 12.16 9.92 -18.26
N ASP A 22 12.09 10.44 -17.04
CA ASP A 22 13.04 11.41 -16.52
C ASP A 22 14.42 10.79 -16.18
N LEU A 23 14.42 9.60 -15.57
CA LEU A 23 15.62 8.97 -15.05
C LEU A 23 16.38 8.09 -16.06
N LYS A 24 15.75 7.65 -17.17
CA LYS A 24 16.37 6.70 -18.13
C LYS A 24 17.66 7.21 -18.80
N SER A 25 17.88 8.52 -18.80
CA SER A 25 19.12 9.12 -19.30
C SER A 25 20.31 8.87 -18.35
N SER A 26 20.07 8.77 -17.03
CA SER A 26 21.10 8.66 -15.99
C SER A 26 21.18 7.29 -15.33
N PHE A 27 20.12 6.49 -15.40
CA PHE A 27 20.01 5.18 -14.76
C PHE A 27 19.55 4.10 -15.74
N ASP A 28 19.97 2.86 -15.50
CA ASP A 28 19.37 1.69 -16.12
C ASP A 28 18.11 1.32 -15.34
N ILE A 29 16.95 1.45 -15.99
CA ILE A 29 15.65 1.35 -15.33
C ILE A 29 15.14 -0.09 -15.28
N ILE A 30 14.81 -0.55 -14.08
CA ILE A 30 14.07 -1.79 -13.84
C ILE A 30 12.66 -1.43 -13.37
N GLY A 31 11.70 -1.52 -14.28
CA GLY A 31 10.27 -1.32 -14.00
C GLY A 31 9.67 -2.55 -13.32
N LEU A 32 9.10 -2.39 -12.13
CA LEU A 32 8.44 -3.48 -11.41
C LEU A 32 6.92 -3.44 -11.66
N SER A 33 6.35 -4.56 -12.10
CA SER A 33 4.93 -4.69 -12.41
C SER A 33 4.34 -6.00 -11.90
N ARG A 34 3.06 -5.98 -11.50
CA ARG A 34 2.31 -7.20 -11.13
C ARG A 34 2.04 -8.12 -12.33
N SER A 35 1.93 -7.52 -13.52
CA SER A 35 1.63 -8.24 -14.77
C SER A 35 2.80 -8.14 -15.72
N ARG A 36 2.95 -9.15 -16.57
CA ARG A 36 3.93 -9.12 -17.66
C ARG A 36 3.66 -7.95 -18.61
N MET A 37 4.67 -7.10 -18.78
CA MET A 37 4.59 -5.93 -19.67
C MET A 37 4.88 -6.35 -21.11
N VAL A 38 4.17 -5.73 -22.06
CA VAL A 38 4.33 -5.95 -23.51
C VAL A 38 4.31 -4.60 -24.21
N ASP A 39 4.99 -4.49 -25.35
CA ASP A 39 5.14 -3.24 -26.13
C ASP A 39 5.68 -2.05 -25.29
N SER A 40 6.64 -2.32 -24.39
CA SER A 40 7.32 -1.28 -23.60
C SER A 40 8.55 -0.72 -24.33
N ASP A 41 9.04 0.44 -23.89
CA ASP A 41 10.32 1.00 -24.32
C ASP A 41 11.45 -0.04 -24.10
N PRO A 42 12.22 -0.42 -25.14
CA PRO A 42 13.35 -1.35 -25.01
C PRO A 42 14.43 -0.88 -24.04
N ALA A 43 14.49 0.42 -23.73
CA ALA A 43 15.42 0.98 -22.74
C ALA A 43 15.02 0.68 -21.28
N ILE A 44 13.89 0.00 -21.05
CA ILE A 44 13.40 -0.36 -19.71
C ILE A 44 13.38 -1.89 -19.58
N GLU A 45 14.09 -2.41 -18.59
CA GLU A 45 13.94 -3.80 -18.16
C GLU A 45 12.67 -3.93 -17.31
N TRP A 46 11.77 -4.85 -17.64
CA TRP A 46 10.56 -5.09 -16.85
C TRP A 46 10.64 -6.42 -16.11
N ARG A 47 10.43 -6.38 -14.80
CA ARG A 47 10.37 -7.57 -13.95
C ARG A 47 8.98 -7.73 -13.35
N GLN A 48 8.43 -8.93 -13.47
CA GLN A 48 7.18 -9.28 -12.82
C GLN A 48 7.44 -9.52 -11.33
N ILE A 49 6.57 -8.99 -10.47
CA ILE A 49 6.72 -9.07 -9.03
C ILE A 49 5.37 -9.28 -8.34
N ASP A 50 5.38 -10.11 -7.30
CA ASP A 50 4.35 -10.11 -6.25
C ASP A 50 4.97 -9.61 -4.94
N LEU A 51 4.62 -8.38 -4.54
CA LEU A 51 5.12 -7.76 -3.32
C LEU A 51 4.65 -8.46 -2.04
N PHE A 52 3.64 -9.33 -2.11
CA PHE A 52 3.25 -10.16 -0.96
C PHE A 52 4.17 -11.38 -0.77
N SER A 53 4.94 -11.72 -1.80
CA SER A 53 5.96 -12.76 -1.77
C SER A 53 7.36 -12.15 -1.61
N VAL A 54 7.99 -12.40 -0.45
CA VAL A 54 9.37 -11.94 -0.20
C VAL A 54 10.36 -12.50 -1.23
N THR A 55 10.17 -13.74 -1.68
CA THR A 55 11.09 -14.37 -2.64
C THR A 55 10.93 -13.78 -4.03
N SER A 56 9.68 -13.51 -4.47
CA SER A 56 9.44 -12.79 -5.72
C SER A 56 10.04 -11.38 -5.67
N THR A 57 9.91 -10.71 -4.53
CA THR A 57 10.45 -9.35 -4.33
C THR A 57 11.98 -9.37 -4.32
N GLN A 58 12.61 -10.35 -3.69
CA GLN A 58 14.06 -10.53 -3.69
C GLN A 58 14.62 -10.75 -5.10
N GLU A 59 14.02 -11.66 -5.87
CA GLU A 59 14.47 -11.93 -7.24
C GLU A 59 14.30 -10.69 -8.14
N ALA A 60 13.18 -9.98 -7.99
CA ALA A 60 12.91 -8.78 -8.77
C ALA A 60 13.89 -7.62 -8.48
N LEU A 61 14.48 -7.57 -7.28
CA LEU A 61 15.45 -6.54 -6.87
C LEU A 61 16.92 -6.94 -7.06
N LYS A 62 17.19 -8.13 -7.58
CA LYS A 62 18.55 -8.62 -7.82
C LYS A 62 19.33 -7.68 -8.74
N ASP A 63 20.61 -7.48 -8.45
CA ASP A 63 21.53 -6.64 -9.23
C ASP A 63 21.08 -5.16 -9.39
N CYS A 64 20.25 -4.63 -8.49
CA CYS A 64 19.89 -3.20 -8.48
C CYS A 64 20.79 -2.43 -7.50
N ASP A 65 21.07 -1.16 -7.78
CA ASP A 65 21.79 -0.26 -6.87
C ASP A 65 20.82 0.49 -5.95
N TYR A 66 19.70 0.94 -6.50
CA TYR A 66 18.74 1.82 -5.84
C TYR A 66 17.30 1.34 -6.04
N ALA A 67 16.42 1.73 -5.13
CA ALA A 67 15.01 1.37 -5.19
C ALA A 67 14.11 2.59 -4.97
N ILE A 68 13.08 2.75 -5.80
CA ILE A 68 12.01 3.74 -5.63
C ILE A 68 10.73 2.99 -5.23
N TYR A 69 10.11 3.41 -4.13
CA TYR A 69 8.87 2.82 -3.64
C TYR A 69 7.68 3.81 -3.81
N LEU A 70 6.78 3.52 -4.76
CA LEU A 70 5.59 4.33 -5.07
C LEU A 70 4.27 3.58 -4.83
N VAL A 71 4.32 2.40 -4.22
CA VAL A 71 3.20 1.45 -4.16
C VAL A 71 2.25 1.74 -3.00
N HIS A 72 0.95 1.56 -3.26
CA HIS A 72 -0.14 1.69 -2.30
C HIS A 72 -1.18 0.58 -2.53
N SER A 73 -1.65 -0.04 -1.46
CA SER A 73 -2.53 -1.22 -1.46
C SER A 73 -4.01 -0.87 -1.37
N MET A 74 -4.41 0.29 -1.88
CA MET A 74 -5.80 0.76 -1.82
C MET A 74 -6.74 0.03 -2.80
N GLN A 75 -6.17 -0.73 -3.74
CA GLN A 75 -6.94 -1.58 -4.67
C GLN A 75 -6.91 -3.04 -4.23
N PRO A 76 -8.00 -3.80 -4.44
CA PRO A 76 -8.01 -5.24 -4.19
C PRO A 76 -6.84 -5.96 -4.88
N ASN A 77 -6.28 -6.95 -4.18
CA ASN A 77 -5.09 -7.70 -4.59
C ASN A 77 -5.33 -9.22 -4.73
N ALA A 78 -6.53 -9.68 -4.38
CA ALA A 78 -7.04 -11.04 -4.55
C ALA A 78 -8.54 -10.97 -4.87
N ARG A 79 -9.17 -12.09 -5.24
CA ARG A 79 -10.63 -12.15 -5.45
C ARG A 79 -11.39 -11.84 -4.16
N LEU A 80 -10.85 -12.24 -3.01
CA LEU A 80 -11.26 -11.77 -1.70
C LEU A 80 -10.02 -11.37 -0.90
N THR A 81 -9.96 -10.10 -0.53
CA THR A 81 -9.00 -9.58 0.44
C THR A 81 -9.73 -9.32 1.76
N GLN A 82 -9.35 -10.02 2.82
CA GLN A 82 -9.86 -9.81 4.18
C GLN A 82 -8.77 -9.16 5.03
N GLY A 83 -8.78 -7.85 5.13
CA GLY A 83 -7.76 -7.11 5.87
C GLY A 83 -7.90 -5.64 5.53
N SER A 84 -7.31 -4.79 6.38
CA SER A 84 -7.27 -3.37 6.11
C SER A 84 -6.21 -3.08 5.02
N PHE A 85 -6.33 -1.96 4.29
CA PHE A 85 -5.32 -1.62 3.29
C PHE A 85 -3.99 -1.23 3.97
N GLU A 86 -4.06 -0.77 5.22
CA GLU A 86 -2.94 -0.44 6.08
C GLU A 86 -2.11 -1.68 6.42
N ASP A 87 -2.77 -2.79 6.75
CA ASP A 87 -2.09 -4.05 7.02
C ASP A 87 -1.50 -4.65 5.74
N ASN A 88 -2.18 -4.49 4.59
CA ASN A 88 -1.63 -4.87 3.30
C ASN A 88 -0.36 -4.07 2.98
N ASP A 89 -0.42 -2.74 3.10
CA ASP A 89 0.71 -1.83 2.88
C ASP A 89 1.90 -2.15 3.78
N MET A 90 1.63 -2.49 5.05
CA MET A 90 2.66 -2.91 5.99
C MET A 90 3.40 -4.18 5.54
N ILE A 91 2.69 -5.23 5.14
CA ILE A 91 3.32 -6.48 4.69
C ILE A 91 4.17 -6.28 3.44
N ILE A 92 3.64 -5.56 2.44
CA ILE A 92 4.38 -5.35 1.19
C ILE A 92 5.59 -4.44 1.39
N ALA A 93 5.50 -3.44 2.27
CA ALA A 93 6.62 -2.56 2.61
C ALA A 93 7.71 -3.33 3.37
N ASP A 94 7.34 -4.20 4.31
CA ASP A 94 8.31 -5.02 5.04
C ASP A 94 8.99 -6.03 4.11
N ASN A 95 8.23 -6.72 3.24
CA ASN A 95 8.81 -7.59 2.20
C ASN A 95 9.79 -6.84 1.30
N PHE A 96 9.44 -5.62 0.89
CA PHE A 96 10.31 -4.78 0.07
C PHE A 96 11.58 -4.36 0.81
N SER A 97 11.46 -3.93 2.07
CA SER A 97 12.61 -3.59 2.91
C SER A 97 13.53 -4.80 3.14
N MET A 98 12.96 -5.98 3.45
CA MET A 98 13.71 -7.25 3.57
C MET A 98 14.47 -7.59 2.29
N ALA A 99 13.81 -7.43 1.14
CA ALA A 99 14.41 -7.73 -0.15
C ALA A 99 15.50 -6.72 -0.54
N CYS A 100 15.34 -5.44 -0.17
CA CYS A 100 16.37 -4.44 -0.35
C CYS A 100 17.62 -4.74 0.48
N GLU A 101 17.44 -5.10 1.76
CA GLU A 101 18.55 -5.49 2.64
C GLU A 101 19.27 -6.73 2.11
N LYS A 102 18.51 -7.75 1.67
CA LYS A 102 19.08 -9.00 1.14
C LYS A 102 19.88 -8.81 -0.15
N ASN A 103 19.47 -7.87 -1.00
CA ASN A 103 20.14 -7.55 -2.26
C ASN A 103 21.14 -6.37 -2.13
N GLU A 104 21.44 -5.94 -0.91
CA GLU A 104 22.41 -4.86 -0.64
C GLU A 104 22.09 -3.55 -1.38
N ILE A 105 20.78 -3.26 -1.55
CA ILE A 105 20.32 -1.99 -2.13
C ILE A 105 20.88 -0.84 -1.31
N LYS A 106 21.49 0.13 -2.00
CA LYS A 106 22.25 1.22 -1.40
C LYS A 106 21.36 2.35 -0.89
N HIS A 107 20.15 2.51 -1.43
CA HIS A 107 19.22 3.57 -1.06
C HIS A 107 17.79 3.25 -1.51
N ILE A 108 16.81 3.40 -0.60
CA ILE A 108 15.39 3.43 -0.91
C ILE A 108 14.89 4.88 -0.90
N VAL A 109 14.19 5.31 -1.96
CA VAL A 109 13.43 6.57 -1.95
C VAL A 109 11.94 6.24 -1.92
N TYR A 110 11.25 6.69 -0.87
CA TYR A 110 9.83 6.45 -0.67
C TYR A 110 9.03 7.73 -0.94
N LEU A 111 8.02 7.65 -1.82
CA LEU A 111 7.04 8.74 -1.99
C LEU A 111 5.81 8.49 -1.11
N SER A 112 5.75 9.21 0.01
CA SER A 112 4.70 9.16 1.01
C SER A 112 3.69 10.31 0.87
N GLY A 113 2.77 10.43 1.84
CA GLY A 113 1.93 11.59 2.05
C GLY A 113 2.42 12.45 3.22
N ILE A 114 2.08 13.74 3.24
CA ILE A 114 2.32 14.62 4.41
C ILE A 114 1.64 14.04 5.65
N ILE A 115 2.40 13.94 6.74
CA ILE A 115 1.91 13.46 8.03
C ILE A 115 1.75 14.66 8.97
N PRO A 116 0.51 15.09 9.27
CA PRO A 116 0.31 16.21 10.17
C PRO A 116 0.73 15.90 11.61
N SER A 117 1.21 16.93 12.29
CA SER A 117 1.53 16.91 13.72
C SER A 117 0.26 16.97 14.59
N VAL A 118 -0.58 15.94 14.49
CA VAL A 118 -1.81 15.78 15.27
C VAL A 118 -1.88 14.39 15.92
N ASP A 119 -2.57 14.29 17.06
CA ASP A 119 -2.61 13.05 17.86
C ASP A 119 -3.36 11.91 17.16
N LYS A 120 -4.46 12.22 16.47
CA LYS A 120 -5.31 11.25 15.79
C LYS A 120 -5.18 11.42 14.28
N LEU A 121 -4.66 10.42 13.59
CA LEU A 121 -4.59 10.39 12.14
C LEU A 121 -5.75 9.58 11.55
N SER A 122 -6.12 9.87 10.30
CA SER A 122 -6.95 8.95 9.52
C SER A 122 -6.21 7.63 9.32
N GLU A 123 -6.96 6.56 9.05
CA GLU A 123 -6.42 5.26 8.64
C GLU A 123 -5.41 5.39 7.49
N HIS A 124 -5.69 6.24 6.50
CA HIS A 124 -4.79 6.48 5.37
C HIS A 124 -3.46 7.09 5.80
N LEU A 125 -3.49 8.17 6.59
CA LEU A 125 -2.28 8.85 7.07
C LEU A 125 -1.49 7.97 8.04
N LYS A 126 -2.19 7.17 8.86
CA LYS A 126 -1.56 6.16 9.72
C LYS A 126 -0.82 5.12 8.90
N SER A 127 -1.43 4.57 7.84
CA SER A 127 -0.76 3.64 6.91
C SER A 127 0.53 4.24 6.35
N ARG A 128 0.48 5.49 5.85
CA ARG A 128 1.66 6.18 5.29
C ARG A 128 2.80 6.27 6.27
N ARG A 129 2.50 6.63 7.53
CA ARG A 129 3.48 6.70 8.62
C ARG A 129 4.02 5.31 8.97
N GLU A 130 3.16 4.29 9.02
CA GLU A 130 3.58 2.92 9.30
C GLU A 130 4.52 2.39 8.20
N VAL A 131 4.19 2.59 6.92
CA VAL A 131 5.08 2.24 5.79
C VAL A 131 6.43 2.94 5.88
N GLU A 132 6.46 4.24 6.21
CA GLU A 132 7.71 4.98 6.42
C GLU A 132 8.58 4.32 7.49
N MET A 133 7.98 3.99 8.63
CA MET A 133 8.68 3.31 9.73
C MET A 133 9.18 1.92 9.33
N VAL A 134 8.36 1.16 8.58
CA VAL A 134 8.69 -0.20 8.16
C VAL A 134 9.82 -0.22 7.13
N LEU A 135 9.75 0.63 6.11
CA LEU A 135 10.83 0.73 5.12
C LEU A 135 12.16 1.08 5.80
N SER A 136 12.11 1.96 6.80
CA SER A 136 13.27 2.45 7.56
C SER A 136 13.71 1.52 8.71
N SER A 137 13.06 0.36 8.89
CA SER A 137 13.32 -0.51 10.04
C SER A 137 14.55 -1.43 9.87
N ARG A 138 15.18 -1.43 8.69
CA ARG A 138 16.30 -2.30 8.31
C ARG A 138 17.52 -1.50 7.89
N LYS A 139 18.61 -2.18 7.52
CA LYS A 139 19.92 -1.55 7.24
C LYS A 139 19.91 -0.58 6.05
N THR A 140 19.13 -0.86 5.00
CA THR A 140 19.11 -0.02 3.81
C THR A 140 18.62 1.39 4.14
N PRO A 141 19.38 2.45 3.84
CA PRO A 141 18.96 3.81 4.12
C PRO A 141 17.71 4.20 3.32
N VAL A 142 16.86 5.01 3.93
CA VAL A 142 15.60 5.47 3.33
C VAL A 142 15.55 6.99 3.31
N THR A 143 15.28 7.60 2.16
CA THR A 143 14.79 8.98 2.09
C THR A 143 13.29 8.97 1.87
N THR A 144 12.53 9.69 2.69
CA THR A 144 11.08 9.80 2.51
C THR A 144 10.72 11.16 1.96
N LEU A 145 10.11 11.20 0.78
CA LEU A 145 9.51 12.40 0.22
C LEU A 145 8.02 12.38 0.54
N ARG A 146 7.55 13.29 1.39
CA ARG A 146 6.14 13.38 1.75
C ARG A 146 5.47 14.45 0.90
N ALA A 147 4.48 14.09 0.10
CA ALA A 147 3.79 15.03 -0.77
C ALA A 147 2.35 15.24 -0.33
N GLY A 148 1.83 16.46 -0.52
CA GLY A 148 0.40 16.72 -0.46
C GLY A 148 -0.32 16.17 -1.69
N MET A 149 -1.34 16.89 -2.19
CA MET A 149 -1.95 16.49 -3.46
C MET A 149 -0.96 16.70 -4.62
N VAL A 150 -0.49 15.60 -5.22
CA VAL A 150 0.33 15.67 -6.45
C VAL A 150 -0.55 15.97 -7.64
N VAL A 151 -0.30 17.12 -8.29
CA VAL A 151 -1.06 17.61 -9.45
C VAL A 151 -0.20 17.47 -10.71
N GLY A 152 -0.74 16.76 -11.70
CA GLY A 152 -0.08 16.56 -12.99
C GLY A 152 -0.92 15.69 -13.93
N PRO A 153 -0.45 15.49 -15.18
CA PRO A 153 -1.21 14.77 -16.19
C PRO A 153 -1.45 13.30 -15.80
N ASP A 154 -2.71 12.85 -15.85
CA ASP A 154 -3.17 11.53 -15.40
C ASP A 154 -3.24 11.30 -13.87
N GLY A 155 -2.99 12.32 -13.03
CA GLY A 155 -3.08 12.20 -11.57
C GLY A 155 -4.49 11.83 -11.09
N SER A 156 -4.62 10.84 -10.21
CA SER A 156 -5.93 10.34 -9.73
C SER A 156 -6.71 11.41 -8.97
N SER A 157 -6.08 12.09 -8.00
CA SER A 157 -6.73 13.13 -7.18
C SER A 157 -7.22 14.30 -8.02
N PHE A 158 -6.37 14.80 -8.93
CA PHE A 158 -6.75 15.86 -9.87
C PHE A 158 -7.90 15.42 -10.79
N ARG A 159 -7.86 14.20 -11.34
CA ARG A 159 -8.95 13.66 -12.18
C ARG A 159 -10.26 13.47 -11.44
N ILE A 160 -10.23 13.10 -10.15
CA ILE A 160 -11.43 13.03 -9.33
C ILE A 160 -12.03 14.44 -9.19
N MET A 161 -11.21 15.43 -8.83
CA MET A 161 -11.63 16.83 -8.73
C MET A 161 -12.23 17.34 -10.05
N GLU A 162 -11.53 17.13 -11.17
CA GLU A 162 -11.99 17.51 -12.51
C GLU A 162 -13.32 16.85 -12.86
N LYS A 163 -13.48 15.55 -12.61
CA LYS A 163 -14.72 14.82 -12.89
C LYS A 163 -15.90 15.33 -12.05
N LEU A 164 -15.69 15.63 -10.76
CA LEU A 164 -16.72 16.21 -9.91
C LEU A 164 -17.19 17.54 -10.50
N LEU A 165 -16.25 18.42 -10.88
CA LEU A 165 -16.58 19.68 -11.52
C LEU A 165 -17.28 19.49 -12.86
N ARG A 166 -16.84 18.57 -13.73
CA ARG A 166 -17.50 18.36 -15.03
C ARG A 166 -18.91 17.78 -14.91
N ARG A 167 -19.18 16.96 -13.88
CA ARG A 167 -20.45 16.21 -13.74
C ARG A 167 -21.48 16.87 -12.83
N LEU A 168 -21.06 17.69 -11.86
CA LEU A 168 -21.97 18.32 -10.91
C LEU A 168 -22.08 19.82 -11.19
N PRO A 169 -23.26 20.35 -11.54
CA PRO A 169 -23.47 21.80 -11.66
C PRO A 169 -23.51 22.51 -10.30
N CYS A 170 -23.91 21.79 -9.25
CA CYS A 170 -23.93 22.24 -7.86
C CYS A 170 -23.10 21.28 -6.98
N LEU A 171 -22.17 21.82 -6.20
CA LEU A 171 -21.34 21.06 -5.27
C LEU A 171 -21.69 21.46 -3.84
N ILE A 172 -22.20 20.49 -3.08
CA ILE A 172 -22.36 20.60 -1.63
C ILE A 172 -21.00 20.33 -1.00
N LEU A 173 -20.48 21.29 -0.25
CA LEU A 173 -19.17 21.29 0.36
C LEU A 173 -19.32 21.21 1.88
N PRO A 174 -19.12 20.03 2.49
CA PRO A 174 -19.12 19.91 3.94
C PRO A 174 -18.00 20.73 4.58
N ASP A 175 -18.09 21.02 5.88
CA ASP A 175 -17.13 21.89 6.59
C ASP A 175 -15.68 21.44 6.49
N TRP A 176 -15.43 20.12 6.43
CA TRP A 176 -14.08 19.57 6.29
C TRP A 176 -13.39 20.00 5.00
N THR A 177 -14.12 20.46 3.98
CA THR A 177 -13.53 21.00 2.75
C THR A 177 -12.78 22.32 2.95
N ASN A 178 -12.97 22.98 4.09
CA ASN A 178 -12.25 24.19 4.47
C ASN A 178 -10.89 23.90 5.13
N THR A 179 -10.54 22.62 5.35
CA THR A 179 -9.27 22.22 5.97
C THR A 179 -8.07 22.68 5.11
N PRO A 180 -7.06 23.36 5.68
CA PRO A 180 -5.89 23.81 4.93
C PRO A 180 -5.07 22.66 4.34
N SER A 181 -4.65 22.81 3.10
CA SER A 181 -3.85 21.82 2.37
C SER A 181 -2.88 22.51 1.41
N GLN A 182 -1.82 21.81 1.02
CA GLN A 182 -0.91 22.26 -0.03
C GLN A 182 -0.77 21.18 -1.10
N ALA A 183 -0.85 21.60 -2.35
CA ALA A 183 -0.58 20.74 -3.49
C ALA A 183 0.91 20.84 -3.88
N VAL A 184 1.37 19.92 -4.72
CA VAL A 184 2.70 19.97 -5.34
C VAL A 184 2.58 19.52 -6.79
N SER A 185 3.34 20.15 -7.70
CA SER A 185 3.39 19.73 -9.09
C SER A 185 4.13 18.39 -9.23
N LEU A 186 3.69 17.55 -10.17
CA LEU A 186 4.38 16.30 -10.51
C LEU A 186 5.85 16.52 -10.85
N GLU A 187 6.16 17.60 -11.57
CA GLU A 187 7.52 17.97 -11.95
C GLU A 187 8.42 18.12 -10.72
N LYS A 188 7.96 18.83 -9.68
CA LYS A 188 8.72 19.03 -8.44
C LYS A 188 8.88 17.76 -7.63
N VAL A 189 7.90 16.84 -7.70
CA VAL A 189 8.05 15.50 -7.12
C VAL A 189 9.17 14.73 -7.82
N ILE A 190 9.17 14.70 -9.15
CA ILE A 190 10.18 13.99 -9.94
C ILE A 190 11.57 14.59 -9.74
N SER A 191 11.69 15.93 -9.79
CA SER A 191 12.98 16.60 -9.56
C SER A 191 13.52 16.34 -8.15
N SER A 192 12.63 16.24 -7.15
CA SER A 192 13.03 15.91 -5.78
C SER A 192 13.50 14.45 -5.65
N ILE A 193 12.82 13.49 -6.30
CA ILE A 193 13.31 12.10 -6.36
C ILE A 193 14.69 12.04 -7.02
N ARG A 194 14.88 12.75 -8.14
CA ARG A 194 16.17 12.83 -8.84
C ARG A 194 17.28 13.44 -7.97
N GLY A 195 16.96 14.45 -7.17
CA GLY A 195 17.93 15.13 -6.31
C GLY A 195 18.40 14.30 -5.11
N VAL A 196 17.56 13.38 -4.63
CA VAL A 196 17.89 12.55 -3.44
C VAL A 196 18.43 11.16 -3.78
N VAL A 197 18.03 10.57 -4.92
CA VAL A 197 18.44 9.20 -5.26
C VAL A 197 19.96 9.08 -5.38
N GLY A 198 20.54 8.07 -4.73
CA GLY A 198 22.00 7.88 -4.65
C GLY A 198 22.79 8.94 -3.86
N ASN A 199 22.17 9.98 -3.33
CA ASN A 199 22.86 11.03 -2.57
C ASN A 199 22.84 10.72 -1.06
N SER A 200 24.00 10.39 -0.50
CA SER A 200 24.15 10.01 0.91
C SER A 200 23.77 11.11 1.91
N HIS A 201 23.78 12.38 1.50
CA HIS A 201 23.33 13.49 2.34
C HIS A 201 21.87 13.32 2.78
N TRP A 202 21.04 12.71 1.93
CA TRP A 202 19.60 12.57 2.13
C TRP A 202 19.21 11.28 2.84
N PHE A 203 20.15 10.35 3.05
CA PHE A 203 19.87 9.09 3.72
C PHE A 203 19.28 9.34 5.11
N TYR A 204 18.22 8.59 5.45
CA TYR A 204 17.48 8.70 6.71
C TYR A 204 16.79 10.05 6.93
N ARG A 205 16.65 10.88 5.89
CA ARG A 205 15.93 12.15 5.96
C ARG A 205 14.52 12.05 5.40
N THR A 206 13.70 13.00 5.84
CA THR A 206 12.36 13.22 5.32
C THR A 206 12.26 14.61 4.74
N VAL A 207 11.67 14.75 3.56
CA VAL A 207 11.48 16.02 2.86
C VAL A 207 10.00 16.18 2.53
N ASP A 208 9.37 17.19 3.13
CA ASP A 208 8.00 17.55 2.78
C ASP A 208 8.00 18.37 1.47
N LEU A 209 7.12 18.02 0.54
CA LEU A 209 7.00 18.63 -0.77
C LEU A 209 5.70 19.42 -0.88
N GLY A 210 5.82 20.66 -1.35
CA GLY A 210 4.68 21.56 -1.50
C GLY A 210 4.96 22.72 -2.45
N SER A 211 3.89 23.34 -2.94
CA SER A 211 3.95 24.48 -3.85
C SER A 211 4.19 25.82 -3.15
N GLY A 212 4.14 25.87 -1.82
CA GLY A 212 4.18 27.14 -1.06
C GLY A 212 2.86 27.93 -1.04
N GLU A 213 1.79 27.49 -1.73
CA GLU A 213 0.47 28.13 -1.66
C GLU A 213 -0.54 27.25 -0.90
N THR A 214 -0.86 27.64 0.34
CA THR A 214 -1.84 26.93 1.17
C THR A 214 -3.26 27.28 0.76
N LEU A 215 -4.06 26.26 0.43
CA LEU A 215 -5.46 26.37 0.02
C LEU A 215 -6.32 25.32 0.73
N SER A 216 -7.58 25.64 0.96
CA SER A 216 -8.59 24.65 1.28
C SER A 216 -9.02 23.86 0.03
N TYR A 217 -9.57 22.66 0.21
CA TYR A 217 -10.12 21.88 -0.91
C TYR A 217 -11.27 22.62 -1.62
N LYS A 218 -12.06 23.40 -0.87
CA LYS A 218 -13.07 24.32 -1.41
C LYS A 218 -12.48 25.36 -2.35
N GLU A 219 -11.35 25.97 -1.98
CA GLU A 219 -10.66 26.95 -2.83
C GLU A 219 -10.05 26.30 -4.06
N MET A 220 -9.45 25.11 -3.91
CA MET A 220 -8.93 24.33 -5.05
C MET A 220 -10.06 24.02 -6.05
N LEU A 221 -11.22 23.57 -5.59
CA LEU A 221 -12.40 23.32 -6.44
C LEU A 221 -12.87 24.59 -7.17
N LYS A 222 -12.97 25.73 -6.46
CA LYS A 222 -13.38 27.02 -7.04
C LYS A 222 -12.39 27.54 -8.07
N ARG A 223 -11.09 27.47 -7.78
CA ARG A 223 -10.04 27.91 -8.71
C ARG A 223 -9.98 27.01 -9.93
N CYS A 224 -10.08 25.70 -9.75
CA CYS A 224 -10.16 24.73 -10.85
C CYS A 224 -11.41 24.94 -11.71
N SER A 225 -12.59 25.23 -11.13
CA SER A 225 -13.78 25.50 -11.93
C SER A 225 -13.65 26.75 -12.80
N ARG A 226 -13.03 27.81 -12.26
CA ARG A 226 -12.72 29.03 -13.02
C ARG A 226 -11.72 28.74 -14.14
N PHE A 227 -10.64 28.03 -13.84
CA PHE A 227 -9.62 27.65 -14.82
C PHE A 227 -10.23 26.84 -15.98
N LEU A 228 -11.15 25.92 -15.68
CA LEU A 228 -11.86 25.11 -16.69
C LEU A 228 -13.01 25.85 -17.38
N ASN A 229 -13.23 27.14 -17.09
CA ASN A 229 -14.36 27.94 -17.59
C ASN A 229 -15.74 27.31 -17.29
N LEU A 230 -15.87 26.64 -16.13
CA LEU A 230 -17.09 25.99 -15.67
C LEU A 230 -17.83 26.86 -14.65
N LYS A 231 -19.07 27.24 -14.97
CA LYS A 231 -19.98 27.89 -14.02
C LYS A 231 -20.51 26.84 -13.04
N ARG A 232 -20.13 26.94 -11.76
CA ARG A 232 -20.50 25.98 -10.70
C ARG A 232 -21.02 26.70 -9.47
N PHE A 233 -22.10 26.16 -8.92
CA PHE A 233 -22.67 26.63 -7.65
C PHE A 233 -22.04 25.84 -6.51
N PHE A 234 -21.53 26.54 -5.50
CA PHE A 234 -20.89 25.92 -4.33
C PHE A 234 -21.69 26.26 -3.09
N VAL A 235 -22.26 25.25 -2.44
CA VAL A 235 -23.06 25.40 -1.21
C VAL A 235 -22.26 24.82 -0.06
N SER A 236 -21.89 25.65 0.93
CA SER A 236 -21.23 25.15 2.13
C SER A 236 -22.26 24.59 3.10
N PHE A 237 -21.99 23.44 3.71
CA PHE A 237 -22.92 22.76 4.59
C PHE A 237 -22.22 22.33 5.89
N PRO A 238 -22.79 22.60 7.08
CA PRO A 238 -22.10 22.43 8.37
C PRO A 238 -22.04 20.97 8.87
N ILE A 239 -21.65 20.04 7.99
CA ILE A 239 -21.42 18.63 8.31
C ILE A 239 -19.92 18.37 8.39
N LYS A 240 -19.50 17.77 9.52
CA LYS A 240 -18.12 17.31 9.72
C LYS A 240 -17.89 15.85 9.29
N SER A 241 -18.96 15.08 9.10
CA SER A 241 -18.88 13.67 8.71
C SER A 241 -18.49 13.50 7.24
N THR A 242 -17.58 12.56 6.98
CA THR A 242 -17.17 12.17 5.62
C THR A 242 -18.05 11.08 5.02
N SER A 243 -18.85 10.37 5.83
CA SER A 243 -19.55 9.13 5.43
C SER A 243 -20.38 9.25 4.16
N PHE A 244 -21.17 10.33 4.04
CA PHE A 244 -22.00 10.56 2.85
C PHE A 244 -21.18 10.98 1.61
N SER A 245 -20.08 11.71 1.84
CA SER A 245 -19.20 12.17 0.77
C SER A 245 -18.48 11.01 0.09
N LYS A 246 -18.12 9.96 0.84
CA LYS A 246 -17.52 8.73 0.32
C LYS A 246 -18.37 8.10 -0.78
N LEU A 247 -19.66 7.93 -0.52
CA LEU A 247 -20.59 7.31 -1.45
C LEU A 247 -20.78 8.16 -2.72
N TRP A 248 -21.14 9.44 -2.56
CA TRP A 248 -21.44 10.30 -3.70
C TRP A 248 -20.20 10.62 -4.56
N VAL A 249 -19.03 10.86 -3.95
CA VAL A 249 -17.80 11.08 -4.72
C VAL A 249 -17.40 9.83 -5.49
N SER A 250 -17.55 8.63 -4.91
CA SER A 250 -17.29 7.37 -5.61
C SER A 250 -18.19 7.22 -6.83
N ILE A 251 -19.51 7.40 -6.67
CA ILE A 251 -20.50 7.31 -7.76
C ILE A 251 -20.20 8.34 -8.86
N VAL A 252 -20.04 9.61 -8.49
CA VAL A 252 -19.88 10.71 -9.46
C VAL A 252 -18.53 10.64 -10.16
N SER A 253 -17.45 10.29 -9.47
CA SER A 253 -16.14 10.17 -10.12
C SER A 253 -15.97 8.85 -10.90
N GLY A 254 -16.83 7.86 -10.67
CA GLY A 254 -16.68 6.51 -11.21
C GLY A 254 -15.42 5.82 -10.68
N THR A 255 -15.01 6.17 -9.47
CA THR A 255 -13.84 5.62 -8.76
C THR A 255 -14.34 4.68 -7.68
N SER A 256 -13.65 3.57 -7.42
CA SER A 256 -14.09 2.61 -6.42
C SER A 256 -14.15 3.24 -5.01
N ILE A 257 -15.03 2.73 -4.16
CA ILE A 257 -15.20 3.24 -2.80
C ILE A 257 -13.96 2.97 -1.95
N GLU A 258 -13.26 1.86 -2.22
CA GLU A 258 -12.01 1.45 -1.56
C GLU A 258 -10.89 2.46 -1.82
N LEU A 259 -10.86 3.06 -3.02
CA LEU A 259 -9.90 4.13 -3.33
C LEU A 259 -10.37 5.49 -2.79
N THR A 260 -11.67 5.78 -2.88
CA THR A 260 -12.22 7.11 -2.56
C THR A 260 -12.31 7.35 -1.06
N SER A 261 -12.70 6.35 -0.27
CA SER A 261 -12.96 6.49 1.16
C SER A 261 -11.74 6.99 1.93
N PRO A 262 -10.55 6.34 1.82
CA PRO A 262 -9.40 6.76 2.61
C PRO A 262 -8.85 8.13 2.18
N LEU A 263 -9.02 8.50 0.91
CA LEU A 263 -8.66 9.84 0.43
C LEU A 263 -9.52 10.90 1.09
N ILE A 264 -10.84 10.74 1.12
CA ILE A 264 -11.74 11.72 1.75
C ILE A 264 -11.49 11.81 3.26
N ASP A 265 -11.27 10.69 3.94
CA ASP A 265 -10.95 10.70 5.37
C ASP A 265 -9.63 11.41 5.67
N SER A 266 -8.68 11.45 4.73
CA SER A 266 -7.45 12.23 4.90
C SER A 266 -7.64 13.74 4.71
N LEU A 267 -8.69 14.18 3.99
CA LEU A 267 -8.94 15.61 3.72
C LEU A 267 -9.47 16.39 4.93
N THR A 268 -9.87 15.71 6.00
CA THR A 268 -10.27 16.36 7.26
C THR A 268 -9.09 16.82 8.11
N TYR A 269 -7.86 16.48 7.71
CA TYR A 269 -6.64 16.80 8.41
C TYR A 269 -5.83 17.86 7.66
N PRO A 270 -5.19 18.81 8.38
CA PRO A 270 -4.38 19.84 7.74
C PRO A 270 -3.16 19.21 7.07
N ILE A 271 -2.93 19.51 5.81
CA ILE A 271 -1.80 18.99 5.02
C ILE A 271 -0.89 20.17 4.67
N ILE A 272 -0.11 20.61 5.65
CA ILE A 272 0.80 21.75 5.52
C ILE A 272 2.24 21.23 5.62
N PRO A 273 3.04 21.32 4.53
CA PRO A 273 4.40 20.82 4.50
C PRO A 273 5.39 21.73 5.23
N ASP A 274 6.44 21.16 5.84
CA ASP A 274 7.65 21.91 6.21
C ASP A 274 8.62 21.98 5.01
N LEU A 275 8.69 23.16 4.41
CA LEU A 275 9.45 23.38 3.17
C LEU A 275 10.96 23.60 3.38
N ASN A 276 11.47 23.54 4.62
CA ASN A 276 12.90 23.80 4.90
C ASN A 276 13.83 22.82 4.17
N GLU A 277 13.56 21.51 4.28
CA GLU A 277 14.36 20.49 3.61
C GLU A 277 14.21 20.55 2.07
N MET A 278 13.01 20.89 1.55
CA MET A 278 12.81 21.06 0.10
C MET A 278 13.61 22.26 -0.46
N LYS A 279 13.77 23.33 0.35
CA LYS A 279 14.65 24.44 0.01
C LYS A 279 16.13 24.03 0.04
N ALA A 280 16.54 23.26 1.05
CA ALA A 280 17.90 22.73 1.13
C ALA A 280 18.23 21.77 -0.03
N LEU A 281 17.25 21.01 -0.51
CA LEU A 281 17.34 20.19 -1.72
C LEU A 281 17.46 21.01 -3.01
N GLY A 282 17.13 22.30 -2.97
CA GLY A 282 17.16 23.18 -4.14
C GLY A 282 16.02 22.96 -5.13
N THR A 283 14.97 22.20 -4.76
CA THR A 283 13.82 21.93 -5.63
C THR A 283 12.62 22.80 -5.33
N TYR A 284 12.61 23.53 -4.20
CA TYR A 284 11.53 24.43 -3.83
C TYR A 284 11.36 25.58 -4.83
N GLU A 285 10.11 25.82 -5.25
CA GLU A 285 9.70 27.00 -5.99
C GLU A 285 8.25 27.31 -5.59
N HIS A 286 7.96 28.59 -5.29
CA HIS A 286 6.59 28.99 -5.00
C HIS A 286 5.75 28.94 -6.29
N GLN A 287 4.75 28.07 -6.33
CA GLN A 287 3.86 27.90 -7.49
C GLN A 287 2.39 28.09 -7.06
N LYS A 288 1.70 29.01 -7.74
CA LYS A 288 0.25 29.14 -7.60
C LYS A 288 -0.45 27.90 -8.15
N PHE A 289 -1.60 27.55 -7.57
CA PHE A 289 -2.38 26.37 -7.96
C PHE A 289 -2.77 26.38 -9.44
N GLU A 290 -3.01 27.55 -10.03
CA GLU A 290 -3.29 27.71 -11.46
C GLU A 290 -2.14 27.21 -12.35
N VAL A 291 -0.89 27.35 -11.92
CA VAL A 291 0.29 26.82 -12.64
C VAL A 291 0.29 25.29 -12.60
N LEU A 292 -0.08 24.70 -11.47
CA LEU A 292 -0.23 23.25 -11.32
C LEU A 292 -1.36 22.73 -12.23
N LEU A 293 -2.47 23.46 -12.34
CA LEU A 293 -3.59 23.12 -13.22
C LEU A 293 -3.19 23.16 -14.70
N GLU A 294 -2.47 24.20 -15.12
CA GLU A 294 -1.92 24.33 -16.48
C GLU A 294 -1.08 23.11 -16.83
N GLY A 295 -0.12 22.74 -15.97
CA GLY A 295 0.71 21.55 -16.15
C GLY A 295 -0.08 20.24 -16.19
N ALA A 296 -1.18 20.12 -15.43
CA ALA A 296 -1.99 18.91 -15.41
C ALA A 296 -2.93 18.76 -16.62
N ILE A 297 -3.43 19.86 -17.17
CA ILE A 297 -4.42 19.87 -18.26
C ILE A 297 -3.73 19.97 -19.63
N ASN A 298 -2.77 20.88 -19.76
CA ASN A 298 -2.09 21.19 -21.01
C ASN A 298 -0.71 20.52 -21.14
N GLY A 299 -0.24 19.86 -20.07
CA GLY A 299 0.99 19.08 -20.09
C GLY A 299 0.97 17.96 -21.12
N LYS A 300 2.17 17.52 -21.53
CA LYS A 300 2.34 16.37 -22.43
C LYS A 300 1.58 15.16 -21.88
N LYS A 301 0.98 14.36 -22.75
CA LYS A 301 0.38 13.08 -22.36
C LYS A 301 1.44 12.00 -22.42
N ASN A 302 1.60 11.22 -21.35
CA ASN A 302 2.46 10.06 -21.35
C ASN A 302 1.69 8.83 -21.85
N LYS A 303 2.30 8.04 -22.73
CA LYS A 303 1.69 6.84 -23.32
C LYS A 303 1.27 5.89 -22.19
N ARG A 304 0.06 5.34 -22.28
CA ARG A 304 -0.35 4.27 -21.38
C ARG A 304 0.42 3.00 -21.77
N LEU A 305 1.12 2.43 -20.81
CA LEU A 305 1.81 1.17 -20.98
C LEU A 305 0.77 0.06 -21.18
N LYS A 306 1.04 -0.85 -22.12
CA LYS A 306 0.25 -2.06 -22.30
C LYS A 306 0.84 -3.17 -21.44
N SER A 307 -0.03 -3.96 -20.84
CA SER A 307 0.37 -5.20 -20.18
C SER A 307 -0.47 -6.32 -20.75
N LEU A 308 0.10 -7.54 -20.77
CA LEU A 308 -0.75 -8.71 -20.85
C LEU A 308 -1.55 -8.72 -19.56
N LYS A 309 -2.86 -8.44 -19.68
CA LYS A 309 -3.80 -8.75 -18.60
C LYS A 309 -3.81 -10.25 -18.48
N GLU A 310 -2.89 -10.80 -17.69
CA GLU A 310 -3.18 -12.06 -17.04
C GLU A 310 -4.47 -11.82 -16.28
N PRO A 311 -5.54 -12.60 -16.52
CA PRO A 311 -6.75 -12.46 -15.75
C PRO A 311 -6.32 -12.55 -14.30
N MET A 312 -6.61 -11.51 -13.50
CA MET A 312 -6.49 -11.54 -12.04
C MET A 312 -7.05 -12.89 -11.65
N THR A 313 -6.17 -13.81 -11.22
CA THR A 313 -6.28 -15.27 -11.46
C THR A 313 -7.73 -15.72 -11.57
N LYS A 314 -8.10 -16.42 -12.66
CA LYS A 314 -9.42 -17.09 -12.79
C LYS A 314 -9.79 -17.95 -11.55
N GLU A 315 -8.81 -18.23 -10.70
CA GLU A 315 -8.92 -18.93 -9.43
C GLU A 315 -9.49 -18.05 -8.31
N ASN A 316 -10.26 -18.68 -7.44
CA ASN A 316 -10.89 -18.09 -6.27
C ASN A 316 -9.88 -17.79 -5.15
N ASN A 317 -8.81 -17.07 -5.43
CA ASN A 317 -7.77 -16.82 -4.44
C ASN A 317 -8.24 -15.87 -3.33
N VAL A 318 -7.76 -16.15 -2.13
CA VAL A 318 -8.08 -15.43 -0.91
C VAL A 318 -6.78 -14.97 -0.28
N ARG A 319 -6.77 -13.70 0.10
CA ARG A 319 -5.77 -13.13 1.00
C ARG A 319 -6.47 -12.65 2.25
N SER A 320 -5.94 -13.01 3.41
CA SER A 320 -6.50 -12.65 4.70
C SER A 320 -5.37 -12.12 5.56
N ILE A 321 -5.38 -10.85 5.94
CA ILE A 321 -4.35 -10.24 6.79
C ILE A 321 -5.05 -9.62 7.99
N GLN A 322 -4.61 -9.97 9.20
CA GLN A 322 -5.17 -9.47 10.45
C GLN A 322 -4.08 -8.99 11.38
N ARG A 323 -4.22 -7.75 11.84
CA ARG A 323 -3.43 -7.23 12.96
C ARG A 323 -3.83 -7.89 14.27
N LEU A 324 -2.83 -8.46 14.94
CA LEU A 324 -2.92 -9.00 16.30
C LEU A 324 -2.50 -7.92 17.33
N PRO A 325 -2.76 -8.13 18.64
CA PRO A 325 -2.26 -7.22 19.66
C PRO A 325 -0.73 -7.06 19.60
N GLU A 326 -0.25 -5.94 20.13
CA GLU A 326 1.19 -5.72 20.33
C GLU A 326 1.71 -6.70 21.40
N LEU A 327 2.70 -7.50 21.03
CA LEU A 327 3.20 -8.65 21.81
C LEU A 327 4.73 -8.66 21.80
N LYS A 328 5.34 -7.63 22.41
CA LYS A 328 6.79 -7.38 22.32
C LYS A 328 7.64 -8.51 22.87
N GLU A 329 7.18 -9.16 23.94
CA GLU A 329 7.91 -10.22 24.64
C GLU A 329 7.85 -11.58 23.92
N LEU A 330 6.96 -11.73 22.93
CA LEU A 330 6.80 -12.99 22.22
C LEU A 330 7.60 -12.97 20.91
N THR A 331 8.01 -14.15 20.46
CA THR A 331 8.49 -14.36 19.08
C THR A 331 7.33 -14.81 18.20
N SER A 332 7.49 -14.68 16.88
CA SER A 332 6.49 -15.16 15.91
C SER A 332 6.27 -16.67 16.02
N PHE A 333 7.32 -17.43 16.38
CA PHE A 333 7.23 -18.85 16.68
C PHE A 333 6.32 -19.15 17.89
N VAL A 334 6.46 -18.40 18.98
CA VAL A 334 5.60 -18.58 20.16
C VAL A 334 4.15 -18.25 19.81
N ILE A 335 3.91 -17.18 19.06
CA ILE A 335 2.56 -16.78 18.62
C ILE A 335 1.93 -17.87 17.74
N ALA A 336 2.68 -18.44 16.80
CA ALA A 336 2.21 -19.55 15.97
C ALA A 336 1.88 -20.78 16.82
N LYS A 337 2.75 -21.15 17.77
CA LYS A 337 2.51 -22.26 18.70
C LYS A 337 1.27 -22.04 19.56
N GLU A 338 1.06 -20.82 20.05
CA GLU A 338 -0.14 -20.43 20.78
C GLU A 338 -1.40 -20.61 19.91
N TYR A 339 -1.35 -20.24 18.63
CA TYR A 339 -2.45 -20.48 17.70
C TYR A 339 -2.76 -21.98 17.55
N MET A 340 -1.73 -22.81 17.32
CA MET A 340 -1.88 -24.26 17.15
C MET A 340 -2.44 -24.95 18.41
N THR A 341 -2.16 -24.39 19.59
CA THR A 341 -2.62 -24.92 20.89
C THR A 341 -4.02 -24.42 21.25
N TRP A 342 -4.29 -23.13 21.00
CA TRP A 342 -5.54 -22.48 21.34
C TRP A 342 -6.70 -22.96 20.46
N LEU A 343 -6.49 -23.09 19.14
CA LEU A 343 -7.56 -23.41 18.20
C LEU A 343 -8.32 -24.73 18.54
N PRO A 344 -7.66 -25.87 18.82
CA PRO A 344 -8.35 -27.09 19.22
C PRO A 344 -9.02 -26.97 20.58
N GLN A 345 -8.48 -26.18 21.51
CA GLN A 345 -9.13 -25.97 22.82
C GLN A 345 -10.41 -25.15 22.66
N PHE A 346 -10.36 -24.11 21.83
CA PHE A 346 -11.49 -23.24 21.53
C PHE A 346 -12.60 -24.00 20.77
N PHE A 347 -12.22 -24.94 19.92
CA PHE A 347 -13.12 -25.81 19.17
C PHE A 347 -13.06 -27.28 19.64
N LYS A 348 -13.02 -27.52 20.97
CA LYS A 348 -12.78 -28.86 21.57
C LYS A 348 -13.61 -30.00 20.98
N PHE A 349 -14.85 -29.72 20.58
CA PHE A 349 -15.78 -30.71 20.02
C PHE A 349 -15.76 -30.81 18.48
N ILE A 350 -15.05 -29.91 17.80
CA ILE A 350 -15.09 -29.74 16.34
C ILE A 350 -13.70 -29.91 15.72
N ILE A 351 -12.63 -29.45 16.35
CA ILE A 351 -11.29 -29.47 15.77
C ILE A 351 -10.35 -30.21 16.70
N ARG A 352 -9.71 -31.26 16.19
CA ARG A 352 -8.53 -31.89 16.78
C ARG A 352 -7.32 -31.47 15.98
N VAL A 353 -6.23 -31.11 16.66
CA VAL A 353 -4.97 -30.77 15.99
C VAL A 353 -3.92 -31.80 16.38
N ASN A 354 -3.33 -32.43 15.38
CA ASN A 354 -2.13 -33.25 15.56
C ASN A 354 -0.94 -32.45 15.06
N VAL A 355 -0.11 -31.99 15.99
CA VAL A 355 1.14 -31.28 15.69
C VAL A 355 2.30 -32.27 15.77
N SER A 356 3.07 -32.35 14.69
CA SER A 356 4.39 -32.97 14.61
C SER A 356 5.44 -31.86 14.46
N SER A 357 6.73 -32.19 14.49
CA SER A 357 7.80 -31.19 14.32
C SER A 357 7.68 -30.39 13.02
N GLU A 358 7.27 -31.04 11.93
CA GLU A 358 7.23 -30.44 10.57
C GLU A 358 5.82 -30.11 10.08
N LYS A 359 4.77 -30.71 10.68
CA LYS A 359 3.40 -30.62 10.17
C LYS A 359 2.36 -30.45 11.26
N ALA A 360 1.36 -29.62 11.00
CA ALA A 360 0.13 -29.51 11.79
C ALA A 360 -1.08 -29.96 10.96
N LYS A 361 -1.83 -30.93 11.46
CA LYS A 361 -3.06 -31.43 10.82
C LYS A 361 -4.28 -31.10 11.66
N PHE A 362 -5.21 -30.34 11.08
CA PHE A 362 -6.49 -29.99 11.67
C PHE A 362 -7.55 -30.98 11.18
N LYS A 363 -8.21 -31.68 12.11
CA LYS A 363 -9.18 -32.73 11.80
C LYS A 363 -10.55 -32.45 12.41
N PHE A 364 -11.60 -32.79 11.69
CA PHE A 364 -12.96 -32.95 12.21
C PHE A 364 -13.41 -34.39 11.96
N LEU A 365 -13.71 -35.11 13.03
CA LEU A 365 -13.89 -36.57 13.00
C LEU A 365 -12.68 -37.25 12.32
N TRP A 366 -12.90 -38.02 11.25
CA TRP A 366 -11.83 -38.67 10.47
C TRP A 366 -11.34 -37.84 9.28
N PHE A 367 -11.96 -36.70 8.97
CA PHE A 367 -11.57 -35.84 7.85
C PHE A 367 -10.47 -34.86 8.24
N THR A 368 -9.45 -34.71 7.39
CA THR A 368 -8.44 -33.65 7.54
C THR A 368 -8.97 -32.37 6.89
N LEU A 369 -9.29 -31.36 7.70
CA LEU A 369 -9.78 -30.06 7.25
C LEU A 369 -8.67 -29.27 6.56
N LEU A 370 -7.51 -29.17 7.21
CA LEU A 370 -6.35 -28.40 6.77
C LEU A 370 -5.06 -29.12 7.18
N GLU A 371 -4.07 -29.14 6.30
CA GLU A 371 -2.72 -29.57 6.60
C GLU A 371 -1.76 -28.40 6.35
N LEU A 372 -0.94 -28.11 7.37
CA LEU A 372 0.10 -27.10 7.34
C LEU A 372 1.46 -27.77 7.47
N SER A 373 2.43 -27.35 6.66
CA SER A 373 3.83 -27.78 6.77
C SER A 373 4.71 -26.58 7.09
N HIS A 374 5.51 -26.69 8.15
CA HIS A 374 6.38 -25.60 8.61
C HIS A 374 7.49 -25.32 7.59
N ILE A 375 7.86 -24.06 7.41
CA ILE A 375 8.92 -23.63 6.47
C ILE A 375 10.13 -23.14 7.27
N THR A 376 10.84 -24.07 7.89
CA THR A 376 11.99 -23.80 8.77
C THR A 376 13.03 -22.89 8.11
N GLU A 377 13.38 -23.13 6.85
CA GLU A 377 14.39 -22.35 6.10
C GLU A 377 14.04 -20.87 5.90
N ARG A 378 12.75 -20.51 6.02
CA ARG A 378 12.25 -19.15 5.81
C ARG A 378 11.58 -18.55 7.05
N SER A 379 11.57 -19.30 8.15
CA SER A 379 11.14 -18.84 9.47
C SER A 379 12.33 -18.28 10.25
N ASN A 380 12.06 -17.25 11.06
CA ASN A 380 12.98 -16.66 12.02
C ASN A 380 12.18 -16.09 13.21
N ASP A 381 12.84 -15.40 14.13
CA ASP A 381 12.20 -14.87 15.35
C ASP A 381 11.04 -13.91 15.06
N ASP A 382 11.14 -13.14 13.96
CA ASP A 382 10.17 -12.13 13.55
C ASP A 382 9.16 -12.64 12.52
N ARG A 383 9.30 -13.88 12.04
CA ARG A 383 8.39 -14.44 11.04
C ARG A 383 8.35 -15.95 11.11
N ASP A 384 7.15 -16.51 11.28
CA ASP A 384 6.93 -17.94 11.22
C ASP A 384 5.96 -18.33 10.10
N LEU A 385 6.36 -19.28 9.26
CA LEU A 385 5.72 -19.60 7.99
C LEU A 385 5.26 -21.06 7.91
N PHE A 386 4.09 -21.27 7.31
CA PHE A 386 3.53 -22.60 7.09
C PHE A 386 2.91 -22.71 5.69
N PHE A 387 3.38 -23.64 4.86
CA PHE A 387 2.70 -23.98 3.61
C PHE A 387 1.37 -24.66 3.89
N ILE A 388 0.34 -24.30 3.13
CA ILE A 388 -0.96 -24.96 3.14
C ILE A 388 -0.89 -26.13 2.16
N THR A 389 -0.50 -27.31 2.66
CA THR A 389 -0.17 -28.47 1.83
C THR A 389 -1.32 -29.44 1.62
N GLY A 390 -2.47 -29.24 2.27
CA GLY A 390 -3.61 -30.13 2.07
C GLY A 390 -4.82 -29.89 2.95
N GLY A 391 -5.70 -30.89 2.98
CA GLY A 391 -6.99 -30.86 3.67
C GLY A 391 -8.17 -30.55 2.74
N ILE A 392 -9.38 -30.95 3.15
CA ILE A 392 -10.59 -30.81 2.34
C ILE A 392 -11.00 -29.36 2.10
N LEU A 393 -10.50 -28.41 2.91
CA LEU A 393 -10.81 -26.99 2.76
C LEU A 393 -9.97 -26.31 1.68
N CYS A 394 -8.86 -26.92 1.26
CA CYS A 394 -7.90 -26.33 0.34
C CYS A 394 -7.90 -27.04 -1.02
N LYS A 395 -8.24 -26.29 -2.08
CA LYS A 395 -8.27 -26.80 -3.45
C LYS A 395 -6.86 -26.90 -4.06
N ARG A 396 -6.02 -25.89 -3.81
CA ARG A 396 -4.68 -25.73 -4.39
C ARG A 396 -3.61 -25.84 -3.31
N ARG A 397 -2.64 -26.75 -3.47
CA ARG A 397 -1.74 -27.20 -2.38
C ARG A 397 -0.27 -26.78 -2.54
N ASP A 398 0.06 -26.07 -3.61
CA ASP A 398 1.43 -25.76 -4.03
C ASP A 398 1.86 -24.33 -3.74
N HIS A 399 0.92 -23.40 -3.48
CA HIS A 399 1.24 -21.96 -3.41
C HIS A 399 0.67 -21.23 -2.19
N GLY A 400 -0.29 -21.80 -1.44
CA GLY A 400 -0.88 -21.11 -0.30
C GLY A 400 0.01 -21.18 0.94
N TRP A 401 0.08 -20.11 1.74
CA TRP A 401 0.78 -20.13 3.03
C TRP A 401 0.06 -19.32 4.11
N LEU A 402 0.24 -19.75 5.35
CA LEU A 402 -0.07 -19.01 6.57
C LEU A 402 1.23 -18.43 7.14
N GLU A 403 1.19 -17.20 7.62
CA GLU A 403 2.30 -16.56 8.30
C GLU A 403 1.86 -15.86 9.59
N PHE A 404 2.76 -15.89 10.57
CA PHE A 404 2.76 -15.02 11.74
C PHE A 404 3.99 -14.14 11.62
N ARG A 405 3.82 -12.83 11.71
CA ARG A 405 4.90 -11.88 11.46
C ARG A 405 4.89 -10.78 12.48
N GLN A 406 6.08 -10.44 12.98
CA GLN A 406 6.37 -9.25 13.72
C GLN A 406 7.15 -8.28 12.84
N VAL A 407 6.72 -7.02 12.82
CA VAL A 407 7.27 -5.98 11.95
C VAL A 407 7.79 -4.82 12.80
N ASN A 408 8.91 -4.24 12.37
CA ASN A 408 9.54 -3.07 12.98
C ASN A 408 9.81 -3.27 14.48
N GLN A 409 10.77 -4.14 14.80
CA GLN A 409 11.19 -4.44 16.19
C GLN A 409 9.99 -4.87 17.07
N LYS A 410 9.14 -5.77 16.54
CA LYS A 410 7.97 -6.33 17.22
C LYS A 410 6.89 -5.31 17.63
N LYS A 411 6.94 -4.09 17.08
CA LYS A 411 5.91 -3.07 17.29
C LYS A 411 4.54 -3.51 16.77
N TRP A 412 4.51 -4.21 15.63
CA TRP A 412 3.28 -4.73 15.05
C TRP A 412 3.36 -6.23 14.86
N THR A 413 2.27 -6.90 15.19
CA THR A 413 2.10 -8.34 14.98
C THR A 413 0.97 -8.55 13.99
N LEU A 414 1.22 -9.32 12.94
CA LEU A 414 0.27 -9.67 11.90
C LEU A 414 0.16 -11.19 11.79
N THR A 415 -1.02 -11.68 11.46
CA THR A 415 -1.19 -13.01 10.88
C THR A 415 -1.76 -12.86 9.48
N ALA A 416 -1.27 -13.65 8.54
CA ALA A 416 -1.72 -13.58 7.17
C ALA A 416 -1.82 -14.94 6.50
N ILE A 417 -2.89 -15.13 5.74
CA ILE A 417 -3.07 -16.19 4.77
C ILE A 417 -2.94 -15.57 3.38
N HIS A 418 -2.08 -16.15 2.56
CA HIS A 418 -1.87 -15.74 1.19
C HIS A 418 -2.15 -16.88 0.23
N GLU A 419 -2.60 -16.53 -0.98
CA GLU A 419 -2.74 -17.46 -2.10
C GLU A 419 -3.61 -18.70 -1.80
N PHE A 420 -4.52 -18.59 -0.82
CA PHE A 420 -5.40 -19.68 -0.43
C PHE A 420 -6.55 -19.82 -1.43
N VAL A 421 -6.79 -21.03 -1.91
CA VAL A 421 -7.91 -21.34 -2.81
C VAL A 421 -8.86 -22.31 -2.11
N PRO A 422 -10.09 -21.90 -1.76
CA PRO A 422 -11.04 -22.75 -1.07
C PRO A 422 -11.60 -23.83 -2.01
N THR A 423 -11.89 -25.01 -1.45
CA THR A 423 -12.59 -26.09 -2.16
C THR A 423 -14.08 -25.77 -2.38
N LEU A 424 -14.69 -25.04 -1.46
CA LEU A 424 -16.13 -24.73 -1.52
C LEU A 424 -16.48 -23.85 -2.73
N PRO A 425 -17.70 -23.99 -3.29
CA PRO A 425 -18.26 -23.02 -4.21
C PRO A 425 -18.14 -21.59 -3.67
N TRP A 426 -17.75 -20.65 -4.53
CA TRP A 426 -17.34 -19.29 -4.11
C TRP A 426 -18.36 -18.58 -3.22
N TRP A 427 -19.64 -18.66 -3.57
CA TRP A 427 -20.71 -18.00 -2.82
C TRP A 427 -20.86 -18.61 -1.41
N ILE A 428 -20.78 -19.94 -1.28
CA ILE A 428 -20.81 -20.62 0.01
C ILE A 428 -19.60 -20.18 0.84
N TYR A 429 -18.40 -20.23 0.27
CA TYR A 429 -17.17 -19.79 0.95
C TYR A 429 -17.29 -18.37 1.49
N ARG A 430 -17.74 -17.43 0.64
CA ARG A 430 -17.87 -16.01 0.96
C ARG A 430 -18.82 -15.74 2.13
N PHE A 431 -19.90 -16.50 2.25
CA PHE A 431 -20.91 -16.30 3.31
C PHE A 431 -20.73 -17.22 4.53
N THR A 432 -19.77 -18.15 4.50
CA THR A 432 -19.52 -19.09 5.60
C THR A 432 -18.07 -19.05 6.11
N GLN A 433 -17.15 -19.69 5.42
CA GLN A 433 -15.76 -19.85 5.87
C GLN A 433 -15.01 -18.53 6.01
N ALA A 434 -15.20 -17.59 5.08
CA ALA A 434 -14.52 -16.28 5.17
C ALA A 434 -14.93 -15.50 6.43
N PRO A 435 -16.23 -15.28 6.73
CA PRO A 435 -16.66 -14.67 8.00
C PRO A 435 -16.20 -15.42 9.24
N ILE A 436 -16.28 -16.76 9.23
CA ILE A 436 -15.82 -17.61 10.35
C ILE A 436 -14.33 -17.42 10.59
N HIS A 437 -13.51 -17.43 9.54
CA HIS A 437 -12.06 -17.22 9.63
C HIS A 437 -11.74 -15.86 10.28
N ALA A 438 -12.36 -14.78 9.80
CA ALA A 438 -12.17 -13.45 10.36
C ALA A 438 -12.58 -13.38 11.85
N TRP A 439 -13.68 -14.04 12.22
CA TRP A 439 -14.12 -14.14 13.60
C TRP A 439 -13.14 -14.94 14.48
N VAL A 440 -12.62 -16.07 13.99
CA VAL A 440 -11.61 -16.88 14.69
C VAL A 440 -10.36 -16.06 14.95
N MET A 441 -9.85 -15.33 13.96
CA MET A 441 -8.65 -14.49 14.15
C MET A 441 -8.88 -13.35 15.14
N LYS A 442 -10.08 -12.75 15.14
CA LYS A 442 -10.47 -11.78 16.18
C LYS A 442 -10.48 -12.40 17.58
N LYS A 443 -11.00 -13.63 17.73
CA LYS A 443 -11.02 -14.34 19.01
C LYS A 443 -9.62 -14.76 19.46
N PHE A 444 -8.77 -15.15 18.53
CA PHE A 444 -7.36 -15.45 18.81
C PHE A 444 -6.62 -14.20 19.31
N GLY A 445 -6.81 -13.06 18.66
CA GLY A 445 -6.25 -11.79 19.15
C GLY A 445 -6.75 -11.42 20.55
N GLN A 446 -8.04 -11.65 20.86
CA GLN A 446 -8.58 -11.43 22.22
C GLN A 446 -7.98 -12.39 23.26
N TYR A 447 -7.73 -13.65 22.88
CA TYR A 447 -7.05 -14.63 23.72
C TYR A 447 -5.62 -14.20 24.03
N LEU A 448 -4.83 -13.85 23.01
CA LEU A 448 -3.46 -13.37 23.17
C LEU A 448 -3.41 -12.14 24.08
N LYS A 449 -4.32 -11.18 23.85
CA LYS A 449 -4.42 -9.99 24.70
C LYS A 449 -4.64 -10.38 26.16
N ARG A 450 -5.57 -11.28 26.48
CA ARG A 450 -5.85 -11.68 27.88
C ARG A 450 -4.72 -12.46 28.55
N LYS A 451 -3.93 -13.19 27.76
CA LYS A 451 -2.87 -14.04 28.28
C LYS A 451 -1.57 -13.28 28.52
N TYR A 452 -1.32 -12.21 27.76
CA TYR A 452 -0.03 -11.53 27.73
C TYR A 452 -0.08 -10.00 27.94
N ASN A 453 -1.26 -9.38 27.93
CA ASN A 453 -1.47 -7.94 28.22
C ASN A 453 -2.51 -7.76 29.32
#